data_AF-A0A932XND4-F1
#
_entry.id   AF-A0A932XND4-F1
#
_cell.length_a   1.000
_cell.length_b   1.000
_cell.length_c   1.000
_cell.angle_alpha   90.00
_cell.angle_beta   90.00
_cell.angle_gamma   90.00
#
_symmetry.space_group_name_H-M   'P 1'
#
loop_
_entity.id
_entity.type
_entity.pdbx_description
1 polymer ?
#
loop_
_entity_poly.entity_id
_entity_poly.type
_entity_poly.pdbx_seq_one_letter_code
_entity_poly.pdbx_strand_id
1 'polypeptide(L)' 'TRVPVKSLLDYLEGGHRLDDFLDDFPTVTREQAVAALEEGIQLLVGSSAHAA' A
#
# COMPACT_ATOMS: atom_id res chain seq x y z
N THR A 1 -8.77 2.46 10.92
CA THR A 1 -9.45 1.53 10.00
C THR A 1 -9.08 0.10 10.37
N ARG A 2 -9.93 -0.90 10.05
CA ARG A 2 -9.60 -2.34 10.18
C ARG A 2 -9.26 -2.98 8.83
N VAL A 3 -9.09 -2.17 7.78
CA VAL A 3 -8.74 -2.63 6.44
C VAL A 3 -7.29 -3.13 6.44
N PRO A 4 -7.02 -4.39 6.06
CA PRO A 4 -5.66 -4.90 5.98
C PRO A 4 -4.86 -4.18 4.89
N VAL A 5 -3.57 -3.94 5.14
CA VAL A 5 -2.63 -3.39 4.11
C VAL A 5 -2.59 -4.28 2.86
N LYS A 6 -2.73 -5.60 3.04
CA LYS A 6 -2.83 -6.55 1.92
C LYS A 6 -3.95 -6.18 0.93
N SER A 7 -5.09 -5.67 1.41
CA SER A 7 -6.20 -5.28 0.53
C SER A 7 -5.83 -4.12 -0.39
N LEU A 8 -5.00 -3.17 0.07
CA LEU A 8 -4.45 -2.11 -0.79
C LEU A 8 -3.58 -2.69 -1.90
N LEU A 9 -2.70 -3.64 -1.55
CA LEU A 9 -1.81 -4.30 -2.53
C LEU A 9 -2.60 -5.13 -3.55
N ASP A 10 -3.59 -5.89 -3.11
CA ASP A 10 -4.44 -6.73 -3.98
C ASP A 10 -5.17 -5.88 -5.04
N TYR A 11 -5.64 -4.68 -4.67
CA TYR A 11 -6.25 -3.74 -5.62
C TYR A 11 -5.24 -3.29 -6.69
N LEU A 12 -4.06 -2.89 -6.26
CA LEU A 12 -3.01 -2.41 -7.17
C LEU A 12 -2.51 -3.54 -8.08
N GLU A 13 -2.34 -4.76 -7.56
CA GLU A 13 -1.99 -5.96 -8.34
C GLU A 13 -3.07 -6.33 -9.35
N GLY A 14 -4.34 -6.11 -9.01
CA GLY A 14 -5.48 -6.25 -9.92
C GLY A 14 -5.56 -5.16 -11.02
N GLY A 15 -4.67 -4.15 -10.98
CA GLY A 15 -4.66 -3.03 -11.92
C GLY A 15 -5.68 -1.93 -11.60
N HIS A 16 -6.28 -1.96 -10.41
CA HIS A 16 -7.17 -0.90 -9.95
C HIS A 16 -6.39 0.36 -9.55
N ARG A 17 -7.04 1.52 -9.65
CA ARG A 17 -6.43 2.78 -9.22
C ARG A 17 -6.51 2.91 -7.70
N LEU A 18 -5.59 3.67 -7.12
CA LEU A 18 -5.66 4.05 -5.71
C LEU A 18 -6.97 4.78 -5.38
N ASP A 19 -7.49 5.60 -6.30
CA ASP A 19 -8.74 6.33 -6.11
C ASP A 19 -9.92 5.36 -5.92
N ASP A 20 -9.98 4.29 -6.71
CA ASP A 20 -11.03 3.25 -6.61
C ASP A 20 -11.01 2.59 -5.21
N PHE A 21 -9.82 2.31 -4.68
CA PHE A 21 -9.66 1.77 -3.32
C PHE A 21 -10.15 2.74 -2.24
N LEU A 22 -9.89 4.05 -2.40
CA LEU A 22 -10.31 5.06 -1.42
C LEU A 22 -11.83 5.28 -1.44
N ASP A 23 -12.47 5.12 -2.60
CA ASP A 23 -13.92 5.18 -2.74
C ASP A 23 -14.60 3.99 -2.03
N ASP A 24 -14.04 2.78 -2.16
CA ASP A 24 -14.54 1.57 -1.49
C ASP A 24 -14.22 1.53 0.02
N PHE A 25 -13.15 2.20 0.45
CA PHE A 25 -12.72 2.29 1.84
C PHE A 25 -12.55 3.75 2.31
N PRO A 26 -13.65 4.54 2.44
CA PRO A 26 -13.58 5.98 2.71
C PRO A 26 -13.04 6.36 4.10
N THR A 27 -12.81 5.36 4.97
CA THR A 27 -12.15 5.55 6.27
C THR A 27 -10.62 5.49 6.18
N VAL A 28 -10.08 5.14 5.01
CA VAL A 28 -8.66 5.21 4.69
C VAL A 28 -8.41 6.53 3.99
N THR A 29 -7.50 7.35 4.50
CA THR A 29 -7.11 8.59 3.81
C THR A 29 -6.04 8.30 2.77
N ARG A 30 -5.90 9.20 1.78
CA ARG A 30 -4.82 9.10 0.80
C ARG A 30 -3.45 9.09 1.47
N GLU A 31 -3.26 9.90 2.50
CA GLU A 31 -2.01 9.98 3.25
C GLU A 31 -1.67 8.65 3.91
N GLN A 32 -2.66 7.95 4.48
CA GLN A 32 -2.48 6.63 5.08
C GLN A 32 -2.08 5.58 4.03
N ALA A 33 -2.74 5.59 2.86
CA ALA A 33 -2.41 4.67 1.78
C ALA A 33 -1.00 4.93 1.22
N VAL A 34 -0.64 6.19 1.01
CA VAL A 34 0.69 6.59 0.55
C VAL A 34 1.76 6.22 1.58
N ALA A 35 1.54 6.50 2.87
CA ALA A 35 2.48 6.14 3.93
C ALA A 35 2.75 4.63 3.97
N ALA A 36 1.70 3.79 3.83
CA ALA A 36 1.86 2.34 3.79
C ALA A 36 2.71 1.88 2.58
N LEU A 37 2.55 2.52 1.42
CA LEU A 37 3.36 2.24 0.22
C LEU A 37 4.82 2.67 0.42
N GLU A 38 5.05 3.85 1.00
CA GLU A 38 6.38 4.36 1.30
C GLU A 38 7.12 3.45 2.29
N GLU A 39 6.45 2.98 3.35
CA GLU A 39 7.02 2.00 4.29
C GLU A 39 7.43 0.71 3.58
N GLY A 40 6.58 0.17 2.70
CA GLY A 40 6.90 -1.02 1.90
C GLY A 40 8.11 -0.80 0.98
N ILE A 41 8.18 0.36 0.32
CA ILE A 41 9.33 0.75 -0.51
C ILE A 41 10.60 0.86 0.34
N GLN A 42 10.54 1.49 1.51
CA GLN A 42 11.70 1.61 2.41
C GLN A 42 12.22 0.24 2.86
N LEU A 43 11.34 -0.72 3.13
CA LEU A 43 11.74 -2.08 3.47
C LEU A 43 12.41 -2.79 2.30
N LEU A 44 11.88 -2.66 1.08
CA LEU A 44 12.43 -3.34 -0.10
C LEU A 44 13.74 -2.72 -0.59
N VAL A 45 13.80 -1.38 -0.62
CA VAL A 45 14.96 -0.62 -1.09
C VAL A 45 16.04 -0.53 -0.01
N GLY A 46 15.66 -0.38 1.26
CA GLY A 46 16.58 -0.41 2.39
C GLY A 46 17.15 -1.80 2.70
N SER A 47 16.47 -2.87 2.25
CA SER A 47 16.94 -4.26 2.34
C SER A 47 17.78 -4.70 1.12
N SER A 48 18.41 -3.78 0.40
CA SER A 48 19.36 -4.13 -0.67
C SER A 48 20.71 -4.68 -0.14
N ALA A 49 20.77 -5.21 1.10
CA ALA A 49 22.00 -5.68 1.75
C ALA A 49 21.91 -7.08 2.42
N HIS A 50 20.97 -7.96 2.05
CA HIS A 50 20.98 -9.36 2.53
C HIS A 50 20.58 -10.43 1.51
N ALA A 51 21.03 -10.25 0.26
CA ALA A 51 21.19 -11.37 -0.67
C ALA A 51 22.68 -11.50 -1.02
N ALA A 52 23.41 -12.19 -0.13
CA ALA A 52 24.71 -12.79 -0.39
C ALA A 52 24.52 -14.30 -0.52
#